data_AF-A0A7T5R939-F1
#
_entry.id   AF-A0A7T5R939-F1
#
_cell.length_a   1.000
_cell.length_b   1.000
_cell.length_c   1.000
_cell.angle_alpha   90.00
_cell.angle_beta   90.00
_cell.angle_gamma   90.00
#
_symmetry.space_group_name_H-M   'P 1'
#
loop_
_entity.id
_entity.type
_entity.pdbx_description
1 polymer ?
#
loop_
_entity_poly.entity_id
_entity_poly.type
_entity_poly.pdbx_seq_one_letter_code
_entity_poly.pdbx_strand_id
1 'polypeptide(L)'
;MAIFEIGASAASTGLNLGLVLLIVPVLAEWAKVRKGSEKAYAWIAAGGVSFILASAFGASGTLSTYAASAASSGWLLFDAVGFILVLVGALMALYNSVSG
;
A
#
# COMPACT_ATOMS: atom_id res chain seq x y z
N MET A 1 15.81 -15.83 17.26
CA MET A 1 16.52 -15.25 16.09
C MET A 1 15.66 -15.21 14.82
N ALA A 2 14.66 -16.08 14.63
CA ALA A 2 13.79 -16.10 13.44
C ALA A 2 12.78 -14.92 13.31
N ILE A 3 12.43 -14.25 14.41
CA ILE A 3 11.44 -13.16 14.40
C ILE A 3 11.99 -11.88 13.75
N PHE A 4 13.32 -11.69 13.80
CA PHE A 4 13.99 -10.53 13.22
C PHE A 4 14.08 -10.62 11.69
N GLU A 5 14.27 -11.81 11.13
CA GLU A 5 14.26 -12.02 9.66
C GLU A 5 12.86 -11.89 9.05
N ILE A 6 11.81 -12.34 9.76
CA ILE A 6 10.42 -12.15 9.31
C ILE A 6 10.03 -10.66 9.33
N GLY A 7 10.49 -9.91 10.34
CA GLY A 7 10.28 -8.46 10.42
C GLY A 7 10.96 -7.68 9.28
N ALA A 8 12.18 -8.07 8.90
CA ALA A 8 12.92 -7.46 7.80
C ALA A 8 12.30 -7.77 6.43
N SER A 9 11.83 -9.00 6.20
CA SER A 9 11.20 -9.38 4.93
C SER A 9 9.80 -8.78 4.75
N ALA A 10 9.01 -8.70 5.82
CA ALA A 10 7.69 -8.05 5.79
C ALA A 10 7.78 -6.54 5.53
N ALA A 11 8.76 -5.86 6.13
CA ALA A 11 9.02 -4.44 5.88
C ALA A 11 9.42 -4.18 4.42
N SER A 12 10.33 -5.01 3.87
CA SER A 12 10.69 -4.90 2.44
C SER A 12 9.52 -5.19 1.50
N THR A 13 8.63 -6.11 1.86
CA THR A 13 7.47 -6.49 1.04
C THR A 13 6.43 -5.38 0.99
N GLY A 14 6.08 -4.78 2.14
CA GLY A 14 5.15 -3.65 2.20
C GLY A 14 5.68 -2.41 1.47
N LEU A 15 6.99 -2.15 1.58
CA LEU A 15 7.64 -1.03 0.90
C LEU A 15 7.69 -1.26 -0.62
N ASN A 16 8.00 -2.48 -1.06
CA ASN A 16 7.93 -2.87 -2.48
C ASN A 16 6.50 -2.77 -3.03
N LEU A 17 5.49 -3.25 -2.30
CA LEU A 17 4.08 -3.13 -2.68
C LEU A 17 3.67 -1.66 -2.81
N GLY A 18 4.01 -0.83 -1.82
CA GLY A 18 3.71 0.60 -1.85
C GLY A 18 4.35 1.31 -3.05
N LEU A 19 5.61 1.00 -3.35
CA LEU A 19 6.32 1.53 -4.53
C LEU A 19 5.68 1.07 -5.84
N VAL A 20 5.36 -0.22 -5.98
CA VAL A 20 4.69 -0.76 -7.17
C VAL A 20 3.35 -0.06 -7.38
N LEU A 21 2.55 0.10 -6.33
CA LEU A 21 1.24 0.76 -6.40
C LEU A 21 1.32 2.26 -6.74
N LEU A 22 2.41 2.93 -6.37
CA LEU A 22 2.70 4.31 -6.79
C LEU A 22 3.17 4.40 -8.25
N ILE A 23 3.79 3.36 -8.79
CA ILE A 23 4.22 3.29 -10.19
C ILE A 23 3.06 2.92 -11.13
N VAL A 24 2.08 2.13 -10.67
CA VAL A 24 0.87 1.77 -11.43
C VAL A 24 0.16 2.96 -12.11
N PRO A 25 -0.16 4.08 -11.43
CA PRO A 25 -0.80 5.23 -12.07
C PRO A 25 0.09 5.89 -13.13
N VAL A 26 1.42 5.89 -12.94
CA VAL A 26 2.39 6.43 -13.90
C VAL A 26 2.44 5.56 -15.16
N LEU A 27 2.46 4.23 -14.99
CA LEU A 27 2.38 3.28 -16.10
C LEU A 27 1.03 3.37 -16.84
N ALA A 28 -0.07 3.56 -16.12
CA ALA A 28 -1.39 3.71 -16.71
C ALA A 28 -1.53 5.01 -17.52
N GLU A 29 -0.85 6.08 -17.10
CA GLU A 29 -0.76 7.33 -17.85
C GLU A 29 0.07 7.16 -19.13
N TRP A 30 1.21 6.47 -19.03
CA TRP A 30 2.03 6.08 -20.17
C TRP A 30 1.27 5.22 -21.19
N ALA A 31 0.47 4.28 -20.71
CA ALA A 31 -0.36 3.41 -21.53
C ALA A 31 -1.64 4.10 -22.06
N LYS A 32 -1.89 5.37 -21.70
CA LYS A 32 -3.11 6.15 -22.03
C LYS A 32 -4.43 5.53 -21.52
N VAL A 33 -4.37 4.52 -20.65
CA VAL A 33 -5.53 3.85 -20.03
C VAL A 33 -6.10 4.69 -18.88
N ARG A 34 -5.36 5.72 -18.44
CA ARG A 34 -5.76 6.62 -17.36
C ARG A 34 -6.98 7.52 -17.71
N LYS A 35 -7.24 7.79 -18.99
CA LYS A 35 -8.39 8.62 -19.42
C LYS A 35 -9.70 7.91 -19.05
N GLY A 36 -10.45 8.50 -18.12
CA GLY A 36 -11.73 7.96 -17.62
C GLY A 36 -11.63 7.23 -16.27
N SER A 37 -10.42 6.89 -15.82
CA SER A 37 -10.17 6.11 -14.59
C SER A 37 -9.32 6.84 -13.56
N GLU A 38 -9.20 8.16 -13.66
CA GLU A 38 -8.36 8.99 -12.78
C GLU A 38 -8.66 8.77 -11.29
N LYS A 39 -9.94 8.63 -10.95
CA LYS A 39 -10.38 8.36 -9.58
C LYS A 39 -9.88 7.00 -9.09
N ALA A 40 -9.96 5.97 -9.93
CA ALA A 40 -9.50 4.62 -9.62
C ALA A 40 -8.00 4.60 -9.29
N TYR A 41 -7.20 5.26 -10.12
CA TYR A 41 -5.75 5.37 -9.93
C TYR A 41 -5.37 6.22 -8.70
N ALA A 42 -6.19 7.20 -8.32
CA ALA A 42 -6.00 7.95 -7.08
C ALA A 42 -6.22 7.07 -5.83
N TRP A 43 -7.19 6.16 -5.84
CA TRP A 43 -7.40 5.18 -4.76
C TRP A 43 -6.25 4.17 -4.67
N ILE A 44 -5.72 3.70 -5.81
CA ILE A 44 -4.54 2.83 -5.87
C ILE A 44 -3.32 3.54 -5.28
N ALA A 45 -3.07 4.80 -5.65
CA ALA A 45 -1.95 5.57 -5.13
C ALA A 45 -2.07 5.83 -3.62
N ALA A 46 -3.28 6.17 -3.15
CA ALA A 46 -3.54 6.36 -1.72
C ALA A 46 -3.29 5.07 -0.92
N GLY A 47 -3.70 3.91 -1.45
CA GLY A 47 -3.38 2.62 -0.85
C GLY A 47 -1.88 2.30 -0.84
N GLY A 48 -1.16 2.64 -1.91
CA GLY A 48 0.30 2.54 -1.96
C GLY A 48 1.02 3.37 -0.89
N VAL A 49 0.56 4.61 -0.66
CA VAL A 49 1.06 5.46 0.43
C VAL A 49 0.76 4.84 1.81
N SER A 50 -0.41 4.23 2.00
CA SER A 50 -0.73 3.52 3.24
C SER A 50 0.19 2.32 3.49
N PHE A 51 0.56 1.55 2.46
CA PHE A 51 1.54 0.44 2.59
C PHE A 51 2.95 0.94 2.96
N ILE A 52 3.38 2.07 2.41
CA ILE A 52 4.65 2.70 2.81
C ILE A 52 4.58 3.12 4.28
N LEU A 53 3.48 3.73 4.72
CA LEU A 53 3.26 4.09 6.12
C LEU A 53 3.27 2.85 7.02
N ALA A 54 2.59 1.77 6.62
CA ALA A 54 2.62 0.50 7.34
C ALA A 54 4.06 0.01 7.53
N SER A 55 4.87 -0.01 6.47
CA SER A 55 6.28 -0.43 6.55
C SER A 55 7.10 0.45 7.51
N ALA A 56 6.83 1.76 7.56
CA ALA A 56 7.50 2.69 8.47
C ALA A 56 7.13 2.43 9.94
N PHE A 57 5.87 2.10 10.24
CA PHE A 57 5.45 1.68 11.58
C PHE A 57 6.05 0.32 11.97
N GLY A 58 6.14 -0.64 11.04
CA GLY A 58 6.79 -1.93 11.25
C GLY A 58 8.28 -1.81 11.59
N ALA A 59 9.00 -0.88 10.94
CA ALA A 59 10.40 -0.57 11.25
C ALA A 59 10.57 0.14 12.61
N SER A 60 9.57 0.93 13.01
CA SER A 60 9.57 1.72 14.26
C SER A 60 9.33 0.90 15.53
N GLY A 61 8.93 -0.37 15.43
CA GLY A 61 8.75 -1.28 16.58
C GLY A 61 10.01 -1.53 17.41
N THR A 62 11.16 -1.00 16.99
CA THR A 62 12.44 -0.99 17.73
C THR A 62 12.59 0.19 18.70
N LEU A 63 11.76 1.24 18.61
CA LEU A 63 11.76 2.37 19.53
C LEU A 63 10.72 2.14 20.64
N SER A 64 11.18 1.82 21.85
CA SER A 64 10.41 1.79 23.12
C SER A 64 9.26 0.77 23.22
N THR A 65 9.21 0.03 24.33
CA THR A 65 8.21 -1.01 24.64
C THR A 65 6.76 -0.51 24.60
N TYR A 66 6.53 0.79 24.81
CA TYR A 66 5.20 1.42 24.67
C TYR A 66 4.86 1.76 23.21
N ALA A 67 5.85 2.17 22.42
CA ALA A 67 5.67 2.40 21.00
C ALA A 67 5.61 1.09 20.21
N ALA A 68 6.19 -0.01 20.71
CA ALA A 68 6.08 -1.32 20.09
C ALA A 68 4.63 -1.83 20.03
N SER A 69 3.83 -1.64 21.08
CA SER A 69 2.40 -2.03 21.13
C SER A 69 1.53 -1.17 20.20
N ALA A 70 1.82 0.13 20.15
CA ALA A 70 1.13 1.07 19.26
C ALA A 70 1.55 0.90 17.78
N ALA A 71 2.83 0.59 17.53
CA ALA A 71 3.38 0.37 16.21
C ALA A 71 2.89 -0.94 15.58
N SER A 72 2.72 -2.00 16.38
CA SER A 72 2.15 -3.27 15.90
C SER A 72 0.66 -3.14 15.56
N SER A 73 -0.10 -2.35 16.35
CA SER A 73 -1.50 -2.03 16.03
C SER A 73 -1.62 -1.10 14.81
N GLY A 74 -0.73 -0.11 14.70
CA GLY A 74 -0.68 0.85 13.59
C GLY A 74 -0.30 0.17 12.27
N TRP A 75 0.70 -0.71 12.27
CA TRP A 75 1.08 -1.50 11.10
C TRP A 75 -0.11 -2.24 10.51
N LEU A 76 -0.87 -2.96 11.34
CA LEU A 76 -1.98 -3.80 10.89
C LEU A 76 -3.16 -2.96 10.36
N LEU A 77 -3.41 -1.79 10.96
CA LEU A 77 -4.41 -0.83 10.48
C LEU A 77 -4.04 -0.24 9.12
N PHE A 78 -2.82 0.23 8.94
CA PHE A 78 -2.37 0.81 7.67
C PHE A 78 -2.27 -0.23 6.55
N ASP A 79 -1.88 -1.47 6.88
CA ASP A 79 -1.85 -2.60 5.96
C ASP A 79 -3.26 -2.96 5.49
N ALA A 80 -4.22 -3.12 6.41
CA ALA A 80 -5.61 -3.41 6.09
C ALA A 80 -6.29 -2.26 5.30
N VAL A 81 -6.08 -1.01 5.73
CA VAL A 81 -6.61 0.17 5.05
C VAL A 81 -6.02 0.30 3.66
N GLY A 82 -4.70 0.17 3.52
CA GLY A 82 -3.99 0.20 2.24
C GLY A 82 -4.52 -0.87 1.28
N PHE A 83 -4.72 -2.09 1.77
CA PHE A 83 -5.31 -3.16 0.99
C PHE A 83 -6.72 -2.84 0.49
N ILE A 84 -7.59 -2.28 1.35
CA ILE A 84 -8.95 -1.87 0.96
C ILE A 84 -8.92 -0.75 -0.09
N LEU A 85 -8.08 0.27 0.09
CA LEU A 85 -7.89 1.37 -0.86
C LEU A 85 -7.45 0.84 -2.25
N VAL A 86 -6.49 -0.08 -2.27
CA VAL A 86 -6.02 -0.72 -3.51
C VAL A 86 -7.13 -1.53 -4.16
N LEU A 87 -7.89 -2.33 -3.39
CA LEU A 87 -9.00 -3.11 -3.92
C LEU A 87 -10.08 -2.22 -4.54
N VAL A 88 -10.47 -1.14 -3.85
CA VAL A 88 -11.46 -0.18 -4.36
C VAL A 88 -10.96 0.46 -5.65
N GLY A 89 -9.70 0.89 -5.68
CA GLY A 89 -9.08 1.45 -6.87
C GLY A 89 -8.99 0.45 -8.03
N ALA A 90 -8.62 -0.80 -7.76
CA ALA A 90 -8.54 -1.86 -8.76
C ALA A 90 -9.92 -2.23 -9.32
N LEU A 91 -10.94 -2.36 -8.47
CA LEU A 91 -12.32 -2.60 -8.87
C LEU A 91 -12.87 -1.46 -9.74
N MET A 92 -12.61 -0.20 -9.38
CA MET A 92 -13.00 0.94 -10.21
C MET A 92 -12.28 0.97 -11.56
N ALA A 93 -10.98 0.65 -11.58
CA ALA A 93 -10.21 0.59 -12.82
C ALA A 93 -10.75 -0.52 -13.73
N LEU A 94 -11.08 -1.68 -13.17
CA LEU A 94 -11.63 -2.81 -13.90
C LEU A 94 -13.05 -2.51 -14.42
N TYR A 95 -13.92 -1.93 -13.57
CA TYR A 95 -15.26 -1.49 -13.98
C TYR A 95 -15.18 -0.54 -15.17
N ASN A 96 -14.38 0.52 -15.07
CA ASN A 96 -14.22 1.49 -16.16
C ASN A 96 -13.58 0.90 -17.42
N SER A 97 -12.80 -0.18 -17.30
CA SER A 97 -12.22 -0.88 -18.45
C SER A 97 -13.21 -1.83 -19.13
N VAL A 98 -14.25 -2.28 -18.42
CA VAL A 98 -15.29 -3.20 -18.92
C VAL A 98 -16.54 -2.46 -19.38
N SER A 99 -16.88 -1.35 -18.74
CA SER A 99 -18.06 -0.53 -19.07
C SER A 99 -17.76 0.65 -20.00
N GLY A 100 -16.50 0.81 -20.43
CA GLY A 100 -16.07 1.74 -21.47
C GLY A 100 -16.09 1.08 -22.84
#